data_AF-A0A327QHT7-F1
#
_entry.id   AF-A0A327QHT7-F1
#
_cell.length_a   1.000
_cell.length_b   1.000
_cell.length_c   1.000
_cell.angle_alpha   90.00
_cell.angle_beta   90.00
_cell.angle_gamma   90.00
#
_symmetry.space_group_name_H-M   'P 1'
#
loop_
_entity.id
_entity.type
_entity.pdbx_description
1 polymer ?
#
loop_
_entity_poly.entity_id
_entity_poly.type
_entity_poly.pdbx_seq_one_letter_code
_entity_poly.pdbx_strand_id
1 'polypeptide(L)'
;MERHFLCPVIHSLTINHMKQTILIALLVLHFSNPSQAQQQPNFKQITTTLEQAYERDQSIRERFAKTPMNTPEYKIVRDSLRYIDSTNQAIVFPILEQYNWLKSNVTSKNASAAFYYVIQHAELPAQIKYARYMDEAYKAKEISHLDYARFVDRLLFRQGKFQRYGLQQASDPLGNVYCYPMKNIEEVNKQRASLGFGKVEDDVTAGSIVMAPGVEQLTHPNVFIGHVSNDSNFKEPAENVEILLNGTVIGKTNAKGFVYIALERPYNEEVTLTIQRGAKSQNFVLKGEKDFFEYWGVFKP
;
A
#
# COMPACT_ATOMS: atom_id res chain seq x y z
N MET A 1 -23.75 29.28 98.37
CA MET A 1 -23.00 29.58 97.14
C MET A 1 -22.63 28.22 96.54
N GLU A 2 -23.49 27.68 95.68
CA GLU A 2 -23.48 27.87 94.21
C GLU A 2 -22.24 27.23 93.55
N ARG A 3 -22.29 26.36 92.52
CA ARG A 3 -23.34 25.79 91.67
C ARG A 3 -22.81 24.48 91.05
N HIS A 4 -23.73 23.57 90.74
CA HIS A 4 -23.53 22.40 89.86
C HIS A 4 -23.18 22.80 88.43
N PHE A 5 -22.43 21.94 87.70
CA PHE A 5 -22.51 21.87 86.24
C PHE A 5 -22.50 20.42 85.74
N LEU A 6 -23.54 20.12 84.95
CA LEU A 6 -23.81 18.89 84.23
C LEU A 6 -23.18 18.91 82.83
N CYS A 7 -22.96 17.69 82.33
CA CYS A 7 -22.59 17.20 80.99
C CYS A 7 -23.05 18.05 79.77
N PRO A 8 -22.32 17.93 78.64
CA PRO A 8 -22.96 17.29 77.49
C PRO A 8 -22.04 16.40 76.64
N VAL A 9 -22.32 15.09 76.62
CA VAL A 9 -21.83 14.12 75.63
C VAL A 9 -23.00 13.72 74.75
N ILE A 10 -23.45 14.57 73.81
CA ILE A 10 -24.49 14.18 72.83
C ILE A 10 -24.23 14.71 71.39
N HIS A 11 -23.28 15.63 71.14
CA HIS A 11 -23.23 16.30 69.82
C HIS A 11 -22.34 15.68 68.72
N SER A 12 -21.63 14.56 68.94
CA SER A 12 -20.70 14.02 67.92
C SER A 12 -21.16 12.77 67.15
N LEU A 13 -22.26 12.12 67.58
CA LEU A 13 -22.72 10.86 66.95
C LEU A 13 -23.68 11.04 65.77
N THR A 14 -24.28 12.22 65.59
CA THR A 14 -25.27 12.47 64.51
C THR A 14 -24.63 12.94 63.19
N ILE A 15 -23.42 13.48 63.21
CA ILE A 15 -22.75 14.02 62.01
C ILE A 15 -22.08 12.92 61.17
N ASN A 16 -21.56 11.85 61.79
CA ASN A 16 -20.92 10.75 61.07
C ASN A 16 -21.91 9.82 60.37
N HIS A 17 -23.12 9.62 60.90
CA HIS A 17 -24.17 8.88 60.19
C HIS A 17 -24.77 9.68 59.03
N MET A 18 -24.86 11.01 59.11
CA MET A 18 -25.27 11.83 57.95
C MET A 18 -24.24 11.77 56.81
N LYS A 19 -22.94 11.77 57.12
CA LYS A 19 -21.88 11.68 56.09
C LYS A 19 -21.78 10.30 55.44
N GLN A 20 -21.98 9.21 56.18
CA GLN A 20 -22.02 7.85 55.59
C GLN A 20 -23.27 7.61 54.75
N THR A 21 -24.41 8.19 55.12
CA THR A 21 -25.66 8.04 54.35
C THR A 21 -25.63 8.87 53.05
N ILE A 22 -24.99 10.05 53.06
CA ILE A 22 -24.78 10.89 51.85
C ILE A 22 -23.74 10.26 50.91
N LEU A 23 -22.72 9.58 51.42
CA LEU A 23 -21.71 8.90 50.59
C LEU A 23 -22.27 7.66 49.87
N ILE A 24 -23.21 6.95 50.49
CA ILE A 24 -23.90 5.81 49.86
C ILE A 24 -24.93 6.30 48.83
N ALA A 25 -25.62 7.41 49.08
CA ALA A 25 -26.55 8.01 48.11
C ALA A 25 -25.84 8.54 46.84
N LEU A 26 -24.61 9.05 46.98
CA LEU A 26 -23.79 9.49 45.82
C LEU A 26 -23.14 8.33 45.06
N LEU A 27 -22.91 7.17 45.70
CA LEU A 27 -22.45 5.96 45.02
C LEU A 27 -23.57 5.29 44.21
N VAL A 28 -24.82 5.36 44.66
CA VAL A 28 -25.96 4.75 43.95
C VAL A 28 -26.41 5.58 42.74
N LEU A 29 -26.14 6.89 42.72
CA LEU A 29 -26.45 7.76 41.58
C LEU A 29 -25.42 7.71 40.43
N HIS A 30 -24.29 7.00 40.58
CA HIS A 30 -23.33 6.77 39.50
C HIS A 30 -23.55 5.45 38.75
N PHE A 31 -24.49 4.61 39.18
CA PHE A 31 -24.84 3.34 38.52
C PHE A 31 -26.14 3.39 37.72
N SER A 32 -26.68 4.58 37.49
CA SER A 32 -27.79 4.84 36.58
C SER A 32 -27.37 5.75 35.42
N ASN A 33 -26.14 5.59 34.94
CA ASN A 33 -25.96 5.77 33.51
C ASN A 33 -26.74 4.64 32.85
N PRO A 34 -27.79 4.91 32.04
CA PRO A 34 -28.25 3.90 31.12
C PRO A 34 -27.00 3.50 30.37
N SER A 35 -26.55 2.26 30.57
CA SER A 35 -25.61 1.65 29.65
C SER A 35 -26.13 2.06 28.28
N GLN A 36 -25.35 2.80 27.50
CA GLN A 36 -25.57 2.82 26.08
C GLN A 36 -25.54 1.34 25.73
N ALA A 37 -26.71 0.72 25.62
CA ALA A 37 -26.86 -0.60 25.08
C ALA A 37 -26.18 -0.44 23.72
N GLN A 38 -24.96 -0.95 23.60
CA GLN A 38 -24.32 -1.06 22.30
C GLN A 38 -25.34 -1.83 21.48
N GLN A 39 -26.04 -1.11 20.60
CA GLN A 39 -26.92 -1.76 19.64
C GLN A 39 -26.04 -2.81 18.99
N GLN A 40 -26.41 -4.07 19.17
CA GLN A 40 -25.65 -5.17 18.61
C GLN A 40 -25.46 -4.86 17.12
N PRO A 41 -24.21 -4.88 16.63
CA PRO A 41 -23.94 -4.51 15.25
C PRO A 41 -24.86 -5.29 14.33
N ASN A 42 -25.55 -4.57 13.44
CA ASN A 42 -26.41 -5.19 12.45
C ASN A 42 -25.53 -5.82 11.36
N PHE A 43 -24.92 -6.96 11.69
CA PHE A 43 -24.00 -7.68 10.79
C PHE A 43 -24.66 -8.06 9.48
N LYS A 44 -25.99 -8.25 9.46
CA LYS A 44 -26.72 -8.48 8.22
C LYS A 44 -26.61 -7.29 7.27
N GLN A 45 -26.87 -6.08 7.78
CA GLN A 45 -26.75 -4.85 6.98
C GLN A 45 -25.29 -4.58 6.58
N ILE A 46 -24.34 -4.76 7.51
CA ILE A 46 -22.92 -4.59 7.22
C ILE A 46 -22.46 -5.58 6.13
N THR A 47 -22.88 -6.84 6.22
CA THR A 47 -22.58 -7.87 5.22
C THR A 47 -23.09 -7.44 3.84
N THR A 48 -24.35 -7.02 3.73
CA THR A 48 -24.92 -6.53 2.47
C THR A 48 -24.15 -5.31 1.93
N THR A 49 -23.77 -4.37 2.79
CA THR A 49 -22.98 -3.19 2.37
C THR A 49 -21.61 -3.58 1.83
N LEU A 50 -20.91 -4.51 2.48
CA LEU A 50 -19.60 -5.00 2.04
C LEU A 50 -19.71 -5.82 0.75
N GLU A 51 -20.74 -6.65 0.60
CA GLU A 51 -21.02 -7.40 -0.63
C GLU A 51 -21.26 -6.45 -1.82
N GLN A 52 -22.05 -5.39 -1.63
CA GLN A 52 -22.25 -4.37 -2.66
C GLN A 52 -20.98 -3.61 -3.00
N ALA A 53 -20.08 -3.37 -2.03
CA ALA A 53 -18.78 -2.78 -2.29
C ALA A 53 -17.91 -3.73 -3.13
N TYR A 54 -17.87 -5.01 -2.78
CA TYR A 54 -17.18 -6.05 -3.55
C TYR A 54 -17.71 -6.16 -4.98
N GLU A 55 -19.03 -6.22 -5.17
CA GLU A 55 -19.66 -6.33 -6.49
C GLU A 55 -19.36 -5.11 -7.38
N ARG A 56 -19.48 -3.90 -6.83
CA ARG A 56 -19.12 -2.66 -7.55
C ARG A 56 -17.66 -2.62 -7.92
N ASP A 57 -16.78 -3.07 -7.01
CA ASP A 57 -15.35 -3.19 -7.27
C ASP A 57 -15.14 -4.15 -8.45
N GLN A 58 -15.50 -5.42 -8.32
CA GLN A 58 -15.18 -6.43 -9.34
C GLN A 58 -15.84 -6.15 -10.71
N SER A 59 -17.10 -5.69 -10.73
CA SER A 59 -17.82 -5.43 -12.00
C SER A 59 -17.21 -4.32 -12.85
N ILE A 60 -16.74 -3.22 -12.25
CA ILE A 60 -16.09 -2.15 -13.03
C ILE A 60 -14.72 -2.59 -13.56
N ARG A 61 -13.98 -3.42 -12.83
CA ARG A 61 -12.70 -3.97 -13.32
C ARG A 61 -12.91 -4.93 -14.48
N GLU A 62 -13.93 -5.78 -14.41
CA GLU A 62 -14.29 -6.66 -15.52
C GLU A 62 -14.63 -5.86 -16.78
N ARG A 63 -15.44 -4.80 -16.63
CA ARG A 63 -15.76 -3.90 -17.75
C ARG A 63 -14.50 -3.20 -18.29
N PHE A 64 -13.66 -2.66 -17.41
CA PHE A 64 -12.42 -1.99 -17.77
C PHE A 64 -11.49 -2.90 -18.56
N ALA A 65 -11.29 -4.14 -18.10
CA ALA A 65 -10.43 -5.12 -18.77
C ALA A 65 -10.90 -5.47 -20.19
N LYS A 66 -12.20 -5.38 -20.46
CA LYS A 66 -12.81 -5.65 -21.78
C LYS A 66 -12.89 -4.41 -22.68
N THR A 67 -12.65 -3.21 -22.14
CA THR A 67 -12.79 -1.96 -22.90
C THR A 67 -11.50 -1.62 -23.65
N PRO A 68 -11.50 -1.50 -24.99
CA PRO A 68 -10.30 -1.19 -25.76
C PRO A 68 -9.78 0.22 -25.50
N MET A 69 -8.46 0.37 -25.31
CA MET A 69 -7.81 1.62 -24.88
C MET A 69 -8.05 2.82 -25.80
N ASN A 70 -8.23 2.60 -27.10
CA ASN A 70 -8.38 3.66 -28.12
C ASN A 70 -9.84 4.08 -28.36
N THR A 71 -10.71 3.94 -27.36
CA THR A 71 -12.14 4.27 -27.48
C THR A 71 -12.56 5.39 -26.53
N PRO A 72 -13.58 6.20 -26.88
CA PRO A 72 -14.17 7.16 -25.94
C PRO A 72 -14.69 6.49 -24.65
N GLU A 73 -15.18 5.25 -24.77
CA GLU A 73 -15.65 4.46 -23.63
C GLU A 73 -14.54 4.18 -22.61
N TYR A 74 -13.30 3.93 -23.06
CA TYR A 74 -12.18 3.68 -22.16
C TYR A 74 -12.00 4.79 -21.12
N LYS A 75 -12.08 6.05 -21.56
CA LYS A 75 -12.00 7.20 -20.64
C LYS A 75 -13.14 7.18 -19.62
N ILE A 76 -14.37 6.90 -20.06
CA ILE A 76 -15.56 6.85 -19.20
C ILE A 76 -15.41 5.74 -18.15
N VAL A 77 -15.00 4.54 -18.56
CA VAL A 77 -14.85 3.39 -17.65
C VAL A 77 -13.70 3.62 -16.66
N ARG A 78 -12.58 4.20 -17.13
CA ARG A 78 -11.46 4.59 -16.25
C ARG A 78 -11.87 5.63 -15.21
N ASP A 79 -12.60 6.67 -15.62
CA ASP A 79 -13.08 7.70 -14.70
C ASP A 79 -14.10 7.11 -13.70
N SER A 80 -14.94 6.15 -14.15
CA SER A 80 -15.88 5.39 -13.30
C SER A 80 -15.17 4.48 -12.29
N LEU A 81 -14.06 3.86 -12.68
CA LEU A 81 -13.23 3.04 -11.79
C LEU A 81 -12.74 3.87 -10.60
N ARG A 82 -12.16 5.05 -10.87
CA ARG A 82 -11.71 5.98 -9.82
C ARG A 82 -12.84 6.43 -8.89
N TYR A 83 -14.02 6.69 -9.44
CA TYR A 83 -15.19 7.08 -8.66
C TYR A 83 -15.70 5.95 -7.75
N ILE A 84 -15.77 4.72 -8.28
CA ILE A 84 -16.16 3.54 -7.50
C ILE A 84 -15.14 3.30 -6.38
N ASP A 85 -13.85 3.47 -6.65
CA ASP A 85 -12.79 3.26 -5.66
C ASP A 85 -12.93 4.22 -4.50
N SER A 86 -13.11 5.52 -4.76
CA SER A 86 -13.28 6.49 -3.69
C SER A 86 -14.57 6.24 -2.89
N THR A 87 -15.65 5.85 -3.58
CA THR A 87 -16.94 5.55 -2.92
C THR A 87 -16.84 4.31 -2.04
N ASN A 88 -16.19 3.25 -2.54
CA ASN A 88 -15.97 2.03 -1.76
C ASN A 88 -15.05 2.28 -0.56
N GLN A 89 -13.99 3.08 -0.72
CA GLN A 89 -13.12 3.48 0.40
C GLN A 89 -13.89 4.22 1.49
N ALA A 90 -14.76 5.18 1.11
CA ALA A 90 -15.57 5.93 2.06
C ALA A 90 -16.57 5.06 2.85
N ILE A 91 -16.97 3.92 2.29
CA ILE A 91 -17.91 2.98 2.93
C ILE A 91 -17.16 1.92 3.76
N VAL A 92 -16.12 1.32 3.20
CA VAL A 92 -15.46 0.14 3.78
C VAL A 92 -14.47 0.51 4.88
N PHE A 93 -13.77 1.64 4.76
CA PHE A 93 -12.78 2.03 5.78
C PHE A 93 -13.39 2.29 7.16
N PRO A 94 -14.51 3.02 7.31
CA PRO A 94 -15.15 3.16 8.62
C PRO A 94 -15.57 1.83 9.24
N ILE A 95 -16.06 0.88 8.42
CA ILE A 95 -16.43 -0.46 8.88
C ILE A 95 -15.17 -1.21 9.38
N LEU A 96 -14.08 -1.16 8.62
CA LEU A 96 -12.82 -1.79 8.99
C LEU A 96 -12.24 -1.19 10.28
N GLU A 97 -12.28 0.13 10.43
CA GLU A 97 -11.79 0.81 11.63
C GLU A 97 -12.63 0.51 12.86
N GLN A 98 -13.95 0.38 12.70
CA GLN A 98 -14.87 0.12 13.80
C GLN A 98 -14.86 -1.35 14.24
N TYR A 99 -14.77 -2.30 13.29
CA TYR A 99 -14.99 -3.71 13.57
C TYR A 99 -13.77 -4.60 13.31
N ASN A 100 -12.63 -4.02 12.91
CA ASN A 100 -11.50 -4.74 12.34
C ASN A 100 -11.93 -5.59 11.13
N TRP A 101 -11.11 -6.56 10.75
CA TRP A 101 -11.42 -7.45 9.64
C TRP A 101 -12.57 -8.40 10.00
N LEU A 102 -13.76 -8.15 9.44
CA LEU A 102 -14.88 -9.07 9.58
C LEU A 102 -14.62 -10.32 8.75
N LYS A 103 -14.45 -11.44 9.44
CA LYS A 103 -14.15 -12.75 8.86
C LYS A 103 -15.31 -13.26 8.03
N SER A 104 -14.97 -14.09 7.04
CA SER A 104 -15.95 -14.71 6.14
C SER A 104 -16.97 -15.60 6.86
N ASN A 105 -16.64 -16.15 8.03
CA ASN A 105 -17.57 -16.95 8.85
C ASN A 105 -18.53 -16.12 9.72
N VAL A 106 -18.26 -14.82 9.92
CA VAL A 106 -19.17 -13.87 10.61
C VAL A 106 -20.08 -13.16 9.60
N THR A 107 -19.56 -12.94 8.39
CA THR A 107 -20.26 -12.25 7.31
C THR A 107 -20.48 -13.20 6.12
N SER A 108 -19.83 -12.93 4.99
CA SER A 108 -19.76 -13.79 3.82
C SER A 108 -18.36 -13.71 3.20
N LYS A 109 -18.05 -14.63 2.27
CA LYS A 109 -16.76 -14.60 1.55
C LYS A 109 -16.55 -13.27 0.80
N ASN A 110 -17.57 -12.80 0.09
CA ASN A 110 -17.51 -11.54 -0.67
C ASN A 110 -17.41 -10.33 0.27
N ALA A 111 -18.18 -10.32 1.36
CA ALA A 111 -18.11 -9.25 2.35
C ALA A 111 -16.71 -9.13 2.96
N SER A 112 -16.12 -10.25 3.37
CA SER A 112 -14.76 -10.26 3.93
C SER A 112 -13.70 -9.88 2.89
N ALA A 113 -13.83 -10.38 1.66
CA ALA A 113 -12.93 -10.05 0.56
C ALA A 113 -12.98 -8.56 0.16
N ALA A 114 -14.10 -7.86 0.41
CA ALA A 114 -14.23 -6.43 0.11
C ALA A 114 -13.11 -5.60 0.75
N PHE A 115 -12.70 -5.92 1.99
CA PHE A 115 -11.59 -5.21 2.66
C PHE A 115 -10.29 -5.30 1.86
N TYR A 116 -9.94 -6.51 1.41
CA TYR A 116 -8.73 -6.74 0.62
C TYR A 116 -8.71 -5.89 -0.65
N TYR A 117 -9.76 -6.00 -1.47
CA TYR A 117 -9.81 -5.32 -2.76
C TYR A 117 -9.81 -3.80 -2.58
N VAL A 118 -10.61 -3.27 -1.65
CA VAL A 118 -10.69 -1.82 -1.44
C VAL A 118 -9.38 -1.24 -0.93
N ILE A 119 -8.70 -1.89 0.02
CA ILE A 119 -7.38 -1.44 0.48
C ILE A 119 -6.36 -1.56 -0.66
N GLN A 120 -6.33 -2.69 -1.38
CA GLN A 120 -5.35 -2.90 -2.45
C GLN A 120 -5.48 -1.88 -3.59
N HIS A 121 -6.70 -1.46 -3.91
CA HIS A 121 -6.97 -0.44 -4.93
C HIS A 121 -6.83 1.00 -4.43
N ALA A 122 -6.63 1.22 -3.13
CA ALA A 122 -6.48 2.55 -2.57
C ALA A 122 -5.15 3.22 -2.94
N GLU A 123 -5.09 4.54 -2.75
CA GLU A 123 -3.85 5.31 -2.89
C GLU A 123 -2.84 4.94 -1.79
N LEU A 124 -1.56 5.19 -2.05
CA LEU A 124 -0.46 4.77 -1.18
C LEU A 124 -0.64 5.15 0.30
N PRO A 125 -1.09 6.37 0.68
CA PRO A 125 -1.29 6.70 2.09
C PRO A 125 -2.29 5.79 2.80
N ALA A 126 -3.38 5.39 2.12
CA ALA A 126 -4.37 4.47 2.67
C ALA A 126 -3.82 3.04 2.73
N GLN A 127 -3.08 2.60 1.70
CA GLN A 127 -2.41 1.29 1.73
C GLN A 127 -1.46 1.15 2.92
N ILE A 128 -0.66 2.19 3.20
CA ILE A 128 0.23 2.24 4.37
C ILE A 128 -0.60 2.20 5.66
N LYS A 129 -1.62 3.05 5.78
CA LYS A 129 -2.47 3.14 6.97
C LYS A 129 -3.12 1.79 7.33
N TYR A 130 -3.58 1.05 6.34
CA TYR A 130 -4.31 -0.21 6.55
C TYR A 130 -3.45 -1.48 6.37
N ALA A 131 -2.14 -1.36 6.12
CA ALA A 131 -1.26 -2.50 5.88
C ALA A 131 -1.32 -3.54 7.02
N ARG A 132 -1.44 -3.11 8.28
CA ARG A 132 -1.55 -4.04 9.42
C ARG A 132 -2.75 -4.98 9.33
N TYR A 133 -3.87 -4.52 8.76
CA TYR A 133 -5.06 -5.36 8.60
C TYR A 133 -4.86 -6.44 7.54
N MET A 134 -4.00 -6.21 6.54
CA MET A 134 -3.62 -7.24 5.58
C MET A 134 -2.80 -8.35 6.23
N ASP A 135 -1.85 -8.00 7.10
CA ASP A 135 -1.09 -8.98 7.87
C ASP A 135 -1.99 -9.80 8.81
N GLU A 136 -2.93 -9.14 9.49
CA GLU A 136 -3.91 -9.79 10.37
C GLU A 136 -4.83 -10.74 9.58
N ALA A 137 -5.37 -10.29 8.44
CA ALA A 137 -6.22 -11.09 7.56
C ALA A 137 -5.48 -12.30 6.98
N TYR A 138 -4.22 -12.11 6.58
CA TYR A 138 -3.37 -13.19 6.08
C TYR A 138 -3.12 -14.26 7.14
N LYS A 139 -2.74 -13.86 8.36
CA LYS A 139 -2.56 -14.78 9.51
C LYS A 139 -3.85 -15.50 9.87
N ALA A 140 -5.00 -14.84 9.70
CA ALA A 140 -6.32 -15.42 9.90
C ALA A 140 -6.80 -16.30 8.72
N LYS A 141 -6.03 -16.41 7.63
CA LYS A 141 -6.37 -17.14 6.40
C LYS A 141 -7.61 -16.60 5.68
N GLU A 142 -7.92 -15.31 5.85
CA GLU A 142 -9.01 -14.63 5.13
C GLU A 142 -8.58 -14.14 3.74
N ILE A 143 -7.27 -13.99 3.50
CA ILE A 143 -6.71 -13.72 2.17
C ILE A 143 -5.69 -14.78 1.76
N SER A 144 -5.60 -15.05 0.47
CA SER A 144 -4.71 -16.09 -0.07
C SER A 144 -3.23 -15.69 0.02
N HIS A 145 -2.33 -16.67 -0.12
CA HIS A 145 -0.90 -16.41 -0.23
C HIS A 145 -0.59 -15.45 -1.38
N LEU A 146 -1.25 -15.64 -2.54
CA LEU A 146 -1.04 -14.81 -3.72
C LEU A 146 -1.50 -13.38 -3.48
N ASP A 147 -2.64 -13.22 -2.83
CA ASP A 147 -3.20 -11.91 -2.52
C ASP A 147 -2.34 -11.12 -1.53
N TYR A 148 -1.85 -11.80 -0.49
CA TYR A 148 -0.91 -11.21 0.45
C TYR A 148 0.40 -10.79 -0.22
N ALA A 149 1.04 -11.71 -0.96
CA ALA A 149 2.29 -11.42 -1.65
C ALA A 149 2.14 -10.27 -2.66
N ARG A 150 1.02 -10.25 -3.40
CA ARG A 150 0.70 -9.18 -4.36
C ARG A 150 0.53 -7.83 -3.66
N PHE A 151 -0.16 -7.79 -2.53
CA PHE A 151 -0.31 -6.55 -1.76
C PHE A 151 1.03 -6.06 -1.21
N VAL A 152 1.84 -6.96 -0.65
CA VAL A 152 3.17 -6.64 -0.11
C VAL A 152 4.06 -6.02 -1.18
N ASP A 153 4.20 -6.68 -2.34
CA ASP A 153 5.01 -6.12 -3.42
C ASP A 153 4.41 -4.83 -3.97
N ARG A 154 3.07 -4.71 -4.02
CA ARG A 154 2.37 -3.49 -4.42
C ARG A 154 2.74 -2.30 -3.54
N LEU A 155 2.73 -2.53 -2.24
CA LEU A 155 3.06 -1.54 -1.24
C LEU A 155 4.55 -1.16 -1.30
N LEU A 156 5.44 -2.13 -1.53
CA LEU A 156 6.88 -1.90 -1.67
C LEU A 156 7.22 -1.08 -2.91
N PHE A 157 6.75 -1.47 -4.10
CA PHE A 157 7.10 -0.74 -5.32
C PHE A 157 6.54 0.69 -5.31
N ARG A 158 5.33 0.91 -4.78
CA ARG A 158 4.76 2.26 -4.67
C ARG A 158 5.54 3.16 -3.71
N GLN A 159 6.25 2.58 -2.74
CA GLN A 159 7.22 3.28 -1.90
C GLN A 159 8.59 3.46 -2.57
N GLY A 160 8.78 2.94 -3.78
CA GLY A 160 10.08 2.91 -4.47
C GLY A 160 11.05 1.89 -3.87
N LYS A 161 10.56 0.83 -3.22
CA LYS A 161 11.37 -0.20 -2.57
C LYS A 161 11.47 -1.48 -3.40
N PHE A 162 12.53 -2.26 -3.18
CA PHE A 162 12.69 -3.58 -3.79
C PHE A 162 11.51 -4.51 -3.45
N GLN A 163 11.13 -5.34 -4.43
CA GLN A 163 10.10 -6.35 -4.24
C GLN A 163 10.59 -7.51 -3.38
N ARG A 164 9.64 -8.16 -2.68
CA ARG A 164 9.89 -9.34 -1.85
C ARG A 164 9.54 -10.64 -2.57
N TYR A 165 8.50 -10.64 -3.41
CA TYR A 165 8.00 -11.84 -4.10
C TYR A 165 8.06 -11.75 -5.63
N GLY A 166 8.48 -10.60 -6.18
CA GLY A 166 8.66 -10.38 -7.62
C GLY A 166 7.37 -10.37 -8.43
N LEU A 167 6.23 -9.96 -7.85
CA LEU A 167 4.91 -10.06 -8.50
C LEU A 167 4.50 -8.84 -9.33
N GLN A 168 5.24 -7.74 -9.27
CA GLN A 168 4.92 -6.50 -9.97
C GLN A 168 5.81 -6.36 -11.21
N GLN A 169 5.16 -6.38 -12.36
CA GLN A 169 5.74 -6.14 -13.66
C GLN A 169 5.19 -4.83 -14.22
N ALA A 170 5.93 -4.22 -15.13
CA ALA A 170 5.53 -3.04 -15.87
C ALA A 170 5.85 -3.22 -17.35
N SER A 171 5.16 -2.44 -18.16
CA SER A 171 5.48 -2.24 -19.56
C SER A 171 5.46 -0.76 -19.89
N ASP A 172 6.32 -0.33 -20.80
CA ASP A 172 6.32 1.05 -21.29
C ASP A 172 5.65 1.17 -22.67
N PRO A 173 5.36 2.39 -23.16
CA PRO A 173 4.80 2.60 -24.49
C PRO A 173 5.73 2.20 -25.65
N LEU A 174 7.03 2.01 -25.39
CA LEU A 174 8.02 1.53 -26.37
C LEU A 174 8.01 0.00 -26.50
N GLY A 175 7.15 -0.69 -25.73
CA GLY A 175 6.99 -2.15 -25.77
C GLY A 175 8.02 -2.91 -24.94
N ASN A 176 8.74 -2.24 -24.05
CA ASN A 176 9.58 -2.91 -23.07
C ASN A 176 8.71 -3.53 -21.98
N VAL A 177 9.07 -4.72 -21.52
CA VAL A 177 8.42 -5.40 -20.37
C VAL A 177 9.52 -5.73 -19.37
N TYR A 178 9.27 -5.47 -18.09
CA TYR A 178 10.28 -5.64 -17.05
C TYR A 178 9.63 -5.85 -15.68
N CYS A 179 10.36 -6.47 -14.76
CA CYS A 179 9.99 -6.53 -13.36
C CYS A 179 10.44 -5.27 -12.64
N TYR A 180 9.64 -4.78 -11.69
CA TYR A 180 10.15 -3.81 -10.74
C TYR A 180 11.33 -4.43 -9.96
N PRO A 181 12.27 -3.62 -9.47
CA PRO A 181 13.54 -4.14 -8.97
C PRO A 181 13.40 -5.10 -7.79
N MET A 182 14.29 -6.09 -7.78
CA MET A 182 14.52 -7.02 -6.69
C MET A 182 15.98 -6.93 -6.28
N LYS A 183 16.27 -7.04 -4.99
CA LYS A 183 17.65 -6.97 -4.48
C LYS A 183 18.44 -8.27 -4.72
N ASN A 184 17.77 -9.40 -4.59
CA ASN A 184 18.38 -10.72 -4.73
C ASN A 184 17.31 -11.74 -5.15
N ILE A 185 17.45 -12.30 -6.35
CA ILE A 185 16.48 -13.22 -6.92
C ILE A 185 16.41 -14.57 -6.19
N GLU A 186 17.52 -15.05 -5.62
CA GLU A 186 17.55 -16.31 -4.87
C GLU A 186 16.74 -16.21 -3.58
N GLU A 187 16.91 -15.10 -2.84
CA GLU A 187 16.13 -14.85 -1.63
C GLU A 187 14.65 -14.65 -1.97
N VAL A 188 14.33 -13.94 -3.07
CA VAL A 188 12.95 -13.82 -3.56
C VAL A 188 12.36 -15.20 -3.85
N ASN A 189 13.08 -16.06 -4.57
CA ASN A 189 12.63 -17.41 -4.90
C ASN A 189 12.46 -18.30 -3.66
N LYS A 190 13.28 -18.12 -2.62
CA LYS A 190 13.09 -18.78 -1.32
C LYS A 190 11.82 -18.29 -0.60
N GLN A 191 11.55 -16.99 -0.60
CA GLN A 191 10.33 -16.42 -0.03
C GLN A 191 9.09 -16.92 -0.80
N ARG A 192 9.16 -16.99 -2.12
CA ARG A 192 8.13 -17.56 -3.01
C ARG A 192 7.86 -19.03 -2.71
N ALA A 193 8.91 -19.86 -2.57
CA ALA A 193 8.77 -21.27 -2.22
C ALA A 193 8.07 -21.47 -0.87
N SER A 194 8.33 -20.61 0.11
CA SER A 194 7.65 -20.67 1.42
C SER A 194 6.13 -20.44 1.35
N LEU A 195 5.67 -19.79 0.27
CA LEU A 195 4.25 -19.56 -0.03
C LEU A 195 3.68 -20.56 -1.04
N GLY A 196 4.48 -21.51 -1.53
CA GLY A 196 4.08 -22.51 -2.52
C GLY A 196 4.10 -22.01 -3.96
N PHE A 197 4.83 -20.93 -4.26
CA PHE A 197 5.02 -20.44 -5.63
C PHE A 197 6.27 -21.06 -6.30
N GLY A 198 6.28 -21.06 -7.63
CA GLY A 198 7.47 -21.38 -8.44
C GLY A 198 8.50 -20.24 -8.42
N LYS A 199 9.53 -20.33 -9.26
CA LYS A 199 10.52 -19.25 -9.37
C LYS A 199 9.90 -18.03 -10.05
N VAL A 200 10.47 -16.84 -9.85
CA VAL A 200 10.01 -15.63 -10.55
C VAL A 200 10.15 -15.82 -12.06
N GLU A 201 11.27 -16.40 -12.48
CA GLU A 201 11.65 -16.64 -13.86
C GLU A 201 10.61 -17.47 -14.64
N ASP A 202 9.83 -18.30 -13.94
CA ASP A 202 8.79 -19.15 -14.54
C ASP A 202 7.46 -18.40 -14.77
N ASP A 203 7.23 -17.30 -14.04
CA ASP A 203 5.96 -16.55 -14.01
C ASP A 203 6.01 -15.19 -14.72
N VAL A 204 7.19 -14.77 -15.18
CA VAL A 204 7.36 -13.49 -15.87
C VAL A 204 7.01 -13.58 -17.35
N THR A 205 6.60 -12.45 -17.92
CA THR A 205 6.39 -12.36 -19.37
C THR A 205 7.69 -12.71 -20.11
N ALA A 206 7.58 -13.51 -21.16
CA ALA A 206 8.76 -13.90 -21.95
C ALA A 206 9.52 -12.66 -22.45
N GLY A 207 10.83 -12.63 -22.20
CA GLY A 207 11.69 -11.49 -22.54
C GLY A 207 11.70 -10.34 -21.53
N SER A 208 10.97 -10.46 -20.41
CA SER A 208 11.07 -9.50 -19.30
C SER A 208 12.47 -9.48 -18.72
N ILE A 209 12.97 -8.29 -18.43
CA ILE A 209 14.12 -8.16 -17.52
C ILE A 209 13.64 -8.52 -16.11
N VAL A 210 14.23 -9.55 -15.53
CA VAL A 210 13.86 -10.03 -14.19
C VAL A 210 14.56 -9.25 -13.10
N MET A 211 15.85 -8.94 -13.26
CA MET A 211 16.65 -8.25 -12.24
C MET A 211 17.75 -7.38 -12.91
N ALA A 212 18.15 -6.30 -12.24
CA ALA A 212 19.30 -5.52 -12.68
C ALA A 212 20.58 -6.35 -12.54
N PRO A 213 21.45 -6.40 -13.57
CA PRO A 213 22.72 -7.10 -13.47
C PRO A 213 23.60 -6.54 -12.34
N GLY A 214 24.13 -7.42 -11.48
CA GLY A 214 25.10 -7.09 -10.43
C GLY A 214 24.52 -6.37 -9.22
N VAL A 215 23.20 -6.20 -9.12
CA VAL A 215 22.55 -5.51 -7.99
C VAL A 215 22.83 -6.19 -6.65
N GLU A 216 22.95 -7.52 -6.66
CA GLU A 216 23.24 -8.35 -5.50
C GLU A 216 24.67 -8.19 -4.96
N GLN A 217 25.57 -7.59 -5.74
CA GLN A 217 26.98 -7.38 -5.39
C GLN A 217 27.22 -6.02 -4.71
N LEU A 218 26.21 -5.15 -4.72
CA LEU A 218 26.29 -3.80 -4.18
C LEU A 218 25.93 -3.78 -2.69
N THR A 219 26.52 -2.83 -1.96
CA THR A 219 26.26 -2.68 -0.52
C THR A 219 24.95 -1.92 -0.31
N HIS A 220 24.77 -0.81 -1.02
CA HIS A 220 23.55 -0.01 -1.07
C HIS A 220 23.03 0.06 -2.50
N PRO A 221 22.50 -1.08 -3.02
CA PRO A 221 22.01 -1.12 -4.39
C PRO A 221 20.87 -0.14 -4.58
N ASN A 222 20.97 0.67 -5.62
CA ASN A 222 19.85 1.38 -6.21
C ASN A 222 19.70 0.93 -7.67
N VAL A 223 18.49 0.96 -8.21
CA VAL A 223 18.25 0.66 -9.63
C VAL A 223 17.74 1.88 -10.35
N PHE A 224 18.38 2.22 -11.47
CA PHE A 224 17.92 3.22 -12.41
C PHE A 224 17.27 2.56 -13.61
N ILE A 225 16.01 2.95 -13.87
CA ILE A 225 15.21 2.49 -14.99
C ILE A 225 14.97 3.69 -15.91
N GLY A 226 15.50 3.66 -17.11
CA GLY A 226 15.37 4.74 -18.09
C GLY A 226 14.55 4.32 -19.29
N HIS A 227 13.54 5.12 -19.61
CA HIS A 227 12.70 5.04 -20.80
C HIS A 227 12.97 6.27 -21.65
N VAL A 228 13.61 6.10 -22.80
CA VAL A 228 14.05 7.25 -23.61
C VAL A 228 13.56 7.13 -25.04
N SER A 229 12.92 8.20 -25.51
CA SER A 229 12.30 8.28 -26.83
C SER A 229 12.91 9.42 -27.66
N ASN A 230 12.88 9.27 -28.98
CA ASN A 230 13.16 10.31 -29.96
C ASN A 230 11.97 11.25 -30.17
N ASP A 231 10.77 10.87 -29.72
CA ASP A 231 9.55 11.66 -29.86
C ASP A 231 8.74 11.73 -28.55
N SER A 232 7.95 12.79 -28.41
CA SER A 232 7.18 13.06 -27.19
C SER A 232 6.00 12.12 -26.97
N ASN A 233 5.58 11.33 -27.97
CA ASN A 233 4.52 10.34 -27.82
C ASN A 233 5.06 8.95 -27.46
N PHE A 234 6.38 8.79 -27.24
CA PHE A 234 7.02 7.52 -26.91
C PHE A 234 6.72 6.41 -27.91
N LYS A 235 6.91 6.71 -29.20
CA LYS A 235 6.75 5.76 -30.30
C LYS A 235 8.08 5.35 -30.91
N GLU A 236 9.08 6.24 -30.87
CA GLU A 236 10.38 6.05 -31.51
C GLU A 236 11.47 5.91 -30.43
N PRO A 237 12.03 4.71 -30.19
CA PRO A 237 13.04 4.53 -29.14
C PRO A 237 14.32 5.33 -29.40
N ALA A 238 14.90 5.91 -28.35
CA ALA A 238 16.20 6.58 -28.41
C ALA A 238 17.32 5.64 -27.91
N GLU A 239 17.99 5.00 -28.85
CA GLU A 239 19.18 4.17 -28.57
C GLU A 239 20.42 5.01 -28.23
N ASN A 240 21.38 4.42 -27.53
CA ASN A 240 22.71 4.96 -27.23
C ASN A 240 22.69 6.29 -26.45
N VAL A 241 21.65 6.51 -25.64
CA VAL A 241 21.62 7.58 -24.65
C VAL A 241 22.42 7.12 -23.44
N GLU A 242 23.46 7.85 -23.10
CA GLU A 242 24.41 7.51 -22.05
C GLU A 242 23.89 7.98 -20.69
N ILE A 243 24.05 7.13 -19.67
CA ILE A 243 23.80 7.44 -18.27
C ILE A 243 25.14 7.55 -17.58
N LEU A 244 25.44 8.73 -17.04
CA LEU A 244 26.72 9.04 -16.42
C LEU A 244 26.55 9.29 -14.93
N LEU A 245 27.48 8.75 -14.16
CA LEU A 245 27.69 9.05 -12.76
C LEU A 245 29.10 9.61 -12.61
N ASN A 246 29.23 10.83 -12.07
CA ASN A 246 30.52 11.51 -11.89
C ASN A 246 31.36 11.55 -13.19
N GLY A 247 30.71 11.79 -14.34
CA GLY A 247 31.37 11.83 -15.66
C GLY A 247 31.73 10.47 -16.26
N THR A 248 31.47 9.36 -15.57
CA THR A 248 31.71 8.01 -16.08
C THR A 248 30.40 7.41 -16.60
N VAL A 249 30.42 6.86 -17.81
CA VAL A 249 29.27 6.14 -18.37
C VAL A 249 29.06 4.82 -17.61
N ILE A 250 27.92 4.69 -16.94
CA ILE A 250 27.53 3.50 -16.18
C ILE A 250 26.47 2.66 -16.90
N GLY A 251 25.88 3.18 -17.97
CA GLY A 251 24.93 2.46 -18.80
C GLY A 251 24.56 3.24 -20.06
N LYS A 252 23.92 2.55 -21.00
CA LYS A 252 23.36 3.15 -22.22
C LYS A 252 21.99 2.54 -22.50
N THR A 253 21.10 3.32 -23.10
CA THR A 253 19.86 2.75 -23.65
C THR A 253 20.15 1.81 -24.81
N ASN A 254 19.45 0.68 -24.84
CA ASN A 254 19.49 -0.28 -25.94
C ASN A 254 18.64 0.20 -27.15
N ALA A 255 18.56 -0.63 -28.20
CA ALA A 255 17.76 -0.36 -29.40
C ALA A 255 16.25 -0.08 -29.14
N LYS A 256 15.74 -0.46 -27.96
CA LYS A 256 14.35 -0.19 -27.52
C LYS A 256 14.24 1.05 -26.63
N GLY A 257 15.28 1.88 -26.58
CA GLY A 257 15.29 3.10 -25.77
C GLY A 257 15.29 2.83 -24.28
N PHE A 258 15.71 1.63 -23.86
CA PHE A 258 15.58 1.16 -22.49
C PHE A 258 16.94 0.92 -21.83
N VAL A 259 17.05 1.32 -20.56
CA VAL A 259 18.21 1.02 -19.71
C VAL A 259 17.73 0.60 -18.33
N TYR A 260 18.31 -0.46 -17.78
CA TYR A 260 17.98 -1.00 -16.47
C TYR A 260 19.28 -1.39 -15.78
N ILE A 261 19.79 -0.53 -14.90
CA ILE A 261 21.13 -0.67 -14.32
C ILE A 261 21.09 -0.53 -12.80
N ALA A 262 21.94 -1.29 -12.13
CA ALA A 262 22.21 -1.10 -10.71
C ALA A 262 23.34 -0.09 -10.52
N LEU A 263 23.29 0.68 -9.44
CA LEU A 263 24.33 1.62 -9.05
C LEU A 263 24.45 1.66 -7.52
N GLU A 264 25.67 1.84 -7.03
CA GLU A 264 25.92 2.05 -5.59
C GLU A 264 25.52 3.48 -5.23
N ARG A 265 24.62 3.61 -4.26
CA ARG A 265 24.24 4.90 -3.70
C ARG A 265 24.03 4.75 -2.20
N PRO A 266 24.90 5.35 -1.37
CA PRO A 266 24.74 5.31 0.07
C PRO A 266 23.37 5.84 0.50
N TYR A 267 22.87 5.32 1.62
CA TYR A 267 21.53 5.63 2.09
C TYR A 267 21.37 7.13 2.35
N ASN A 268 20.30 7.71 1.80
CA ASN A 268 19.92 9.12 1.92
C ASN A 268 20.92 10.13 1.30
N GLU A 269 21.90 9.69 0.51
CA GLU A 269 22.75 10.61 -0.26
C GLU A 269 22.08 11.01 -1.57
N GLU A 270 22.17 12.28 -1.93
CA GLU A 270 21.72 12.74 -3.25
C GLU A 270 22.79 12.42 -4.30
N VAL A 271 22.38 11.73 -5.35
CA VAL A 271 23.25 11.41 -6.49
C VAL A 271 22.65 12.01 -7.75
N THR A 272 23.43 12.76 -8.50
CA THR A 272 22.98 13.31 -9.80
C THR A 272 23.53 12.44 -10.93
N LEU A 273 22.63 11.91 -11.74
CA LEU A 273 22.96 11.29 -13.01
C LEU A 273 22.91 12.33 -14.12
N THR A 274 23.86 12.27 -15.04
CA THR A 274 23.79 13.00 -16.31
C THR A 274 23.35 12.04 -17.40
N ILE A 275 22.23 12.34 -18.05
CA ILE A 275 21.70 11.59 -19.19
C ILE A 275 22.04 12.39 -20.43
N GLN A 276 22.78 11.82 -21.38
CA GLN A 276 23.23 12.56 -22.55
C GLN A 276 23.20 11.77 -23.85
N ARG A 277 23.08 12.49 -24.97
CA ARG A 277 23.30 11.96 -26.30
C ARG A 277 23.83 13.07 -27.21
N GLY A 278 25.06 12.92 -27.69
CA GLY A 278 25.75 13.97 -28.42
C GLY A 278 25.92 15.23 -27.54
N ALA A 279 25.55 16.39 -28.05
CA ALA A 279 25.64 17.65 -27.33
C ALA A 279 24.48 17.92 -26.35
N LYS A 280 23.42 17.09 -26.37
CA LYS A 280 22.25 17.26 -25.49
C LYS A 280 22.47 16.50 -24.19
N SER A 281 22.18 17.13 -23.05
CA SER A 281 22.22 16.49 -21.74
C SER A 281 21.07 16.95 -20.83
N GLN A 282 20.72 16.11 -19.86
CA GLN A 282 19.74 16.36 -18.81
C GLN A 282 20.28 15.79 -17.50
N ASN A 283 20.04 16.49 -16.39
CA ASN A 283 20.38 15.99 -15.06
C ASN A 283 19.16 15.35 -14.41
N PHE A 284 19.37 14.23 -13.72
CA PHE A 284 18.35 13.55 -12.94
C PHE A 284 18.88 13.25 -11.54
N VAL A 285 18.20 13.81 -10.54
CA VAL A 285 18.61 13.71 -9.14
C VAL A 285 17.91 12.55 -8.46
N LEU A 286 18.70 11.57 -8.02
CA LEU A 286 18.30 10.47 -7.16
C LEU A 286 18.28 10.99 -5.72
N LYS A 287 17.09 11.16 -5.14
CA LYS A 287 16.90 11.71 -3.79
C LYS A 287 15.93 10.89 -2.96
N GLY A 288 16.11 10.96 -1.64
CA GLY A 288 15.30 10.25 -0.65
C GLY A 288 15.64 8.76 -0.53
N GLU A 289 14.75 8.00 0.11
CA GLU A 289 14.98 6.64 0.58
C GLU A 289 14.47 5.55 -0.37
N LYS A 290 14.42 5.83 -1.67
CA LYS A 290 13.98 4.84 -2.66
C LYS A 290 15.15 3.94 -3.05
N ASP A 291 14.83 2.66 -3.26
CA ASP A 291 15.72 1.63 -3.82
C ASP A 291 15.79 1.71 -5.35
N PHE A 292 14.83 2.38 -6.00
CA PHE A 292 14.86 2.56 -7.44
C PHE A 292 14.20 3.86 -7.92
N PHE A 293 14.58 4.26 -9.13
CA PHE A 293 14.12 5.47 -9.78
C PHE A 293 13.82 5.23 -11.25
N GLU A 294 12.70 5.78 -11.70
CA GLU A 294 12.30 5.77 -13.10
C GLU A 294 12.53 7.16 -13.72
N TYR A 295 13.12 7.15 -14.91
CA TYR A 295 13.35 8.34 -15.72
C TYR A 295 12.67 8.18 -17.08
N TRP A 296 11.91 9.21 -17.46
CA TRP A 296 11.21 9.30 -18.74
C TRP A 296 11.78 10.48 -19.52
N GLY A 297 12.55 10.19 -20.57
CA GLY A 297 13.32 11.19 -21.31
C GLY A 297 12.94 11.28 -22.79
N VAL A 298 13.11 12.46 -23.37
CA VAL A 298 13.02 12.67 -24.82
C VAL A 298 14.32 13.27 -25.32
N PHE A 299 15.02 12.54 -26.19
CA PHE A 299 16.19 12.99 -26.91
C PHE A 299 15.84 12.95 -28.39
N LYS A 300 15.37 14.07 -28.95
CA LYS A 300 15.18 14.16 -30.40
C LYS A 300 16.55 14.02 -31.08
N PRO A 301 16.63 13.40 -32.28
CA PRO A 301 17.84 13.49 -33.10
C PRO A 301 18.26 14.97 -33.29
#